data_AF-A0A378SG85-F1
#
_entry.id   AF-A0A378SG85-F1
#
_cell.length_a   1.000
_cell.length_b   1.000
_cell.length_c   1.000
_cell.angle_alpha   90.00
_cell.angle_beta   90.00
_cell.angle_gamma   90.00
#
_symmetry.space_group_name_H-M   'P 1'
#
loop_
_entity.id
_entity.type
_entity.pdbx_description
1 polymer ?
#
loop_
_entity_poly.entity_id
_entity_poly.type
_entity_poly.pdbx_seq_one_letter_code
_entity_poly.pdbx_strand_id
1 'polypeptide(L)' 'MTVTVTLPDGRVDGYMRSGDSYVKHDDGTLDVVRTGARQAFTYAVGEWTDVDGDEKRWKKSRFWR' A
#
# COMPACT_ATOMS: atom_id res chain seq x y z
N MET A 1 12.31 -2.40 -3.22
CA MET A 1 11.98 -2.98 -1.89
C MET A 1 10.93 -4.07 -2.09
N THR A 2 10.52 -4.78 -1.03
CA THR A 2 9.31 -5.63 -0.98
C THR A 2 8.25 -4.94 -0.14
N VAL A 3 6.96 -5.19 -0.40
CA VAL A 3 5.86 -4.63 0.39
C VAL A 3 5.34 -5.66 1.40
N THR A 4 5.10 -5.24 2.62
CA THR A 4 4.64 -6.10 3.73
C THR A 4 3.47 -5.42 4.43
N VAL A 5 2.29 -6.04 4.44
CA VAL A 5 1.08 -5.49 5.06
C VAL A 5 0.77 -6.26 6.33
N THR A 6 0.59 -5.56 7.45
CA THR A 6 0.19 -6.13 8.73
C THR A 6 -1.31 -6.00 8.90
N LEU A 7 -1.99 -7.13 9.13
CA LEU A 7 -3.43 -7.23 9.35
C LEU A 7 -3.78 -7.02 10.84
N PRO A 8 -5.04 -6.71 11.18
CA PRO A 8 -5.46 -6.45 12.56
C PRO A 8 -5.25 -7.61 13.54
N ASP A 9 -5.21 -8.84 13.03
CA ASP A 9 -4.95 -10.04 13.82
C ASP A 9 -3.45 -10.35 13.97
N GLY A 10 -2.58 -9.46 13.48
CA GLY A 10 -1.13 -9.62 13.51
C GLY A 10 -0.58 -10.52 12.39
N ARG A 11 -1.43 -11.05 11.50
CA ARG A 11 -0.95 -11.71 10.29
C ARG A 11 -0.29 -10.71 9.35
N VAL A 12 0.58 -11.23 8.51
CA VAL A 12 1.37 -10.42 7.59
C VAL A 12 1.24 -10.97 6.18
N ASP A 13 0.78 -10.11 5.26
CA ASP A 13 0.74 -10.40 3.83
C ASP A 13 1.99 -9.83 3.15
N GLY A 14 2.81 -10.72 2.60
CA GLY A 14 4.07 -10.38 1.94
C GLY A 14 3.94 -10.31 0.42
N TYR A 15 4.34 -9.17 -0.15
CA TYR A 15 4.43 -8.90 -1.58
C TYR A 15 5.91 -8.81 -1.98
N MET A 16 6.49 -9.97 -2.26
CA MET A 16 7.94 -10.15 -2.33
C MET A 16 8.57 -9.89 -3.71
N ARG A 17 7.87 -9.18 -4.62
CA ARG A 17 8.46 -8.85 -5.91
C ARG A 17 9.13 -7.48 -5.87
N SER A 18 10.33 -7.41 -6.42
CA SER A 18 11.02 -6.14 -6.60
C SER A 18 10.20 -5.21 -7.48
N GLY A 19 9.90 -4.01 -6.97
CA GLY A 19 9.09 -2.99 -7.64
C GLY A 19 7.63 -2.95 -7.20
N ASP A 20 7.19 -3.90 -6.36
CA ASP A 20 5.91 -3.78 -5.67
C ASP A 20 5.93 -2.51 -4.82
N SER A 21 4.81 -1.79 -4.84
CA SER A 21 4.66 -0.53 -4.12
C SER A 21 3.26 -0.43 -3.53
N TYR A 22 3.07 0.40 -2.53
CA TYR A 22 1.76 0.63 -1.93
C TYR A 22 1.33 2.10 -2.03
N VAL A 23 0.03 2.35 -1.96
CA VAL A 23 -0.59 3.67 -1.90
C VAL A 23 -1.55 3.69 -0.72
N LYS A 24 -1.28 4.58 0.25
CA LYS A 24 -2.24 4.89 1.32
C LYS A 24 -3.18 5.96 0.80
N HIS A 25 -4.48 5.68 0.85
CA HIS A 25 -5.51 6.64 0.49
C HIS A 25 -5.99 7.42 1.70
N ASP A 26 -6.44 8.65 1.47
CA ASP A 26 -6.94 9.53 2.53
C ASP A 26 -8.25 9.02 3.16
N ASP A 27 -8.96 8.11 2.49
CA ASP A 27 -10.15 7.43 2.99
C ASP A 27 -9.82 6.24 3.93
N GLY A 28 -8.53 5.95 4.15
CA GLY A 28 -8.04 4.88 5.00
C GLY A 28 -7.89 3.53 4.29
N THR A 29 -8.17 3.44 2.99
CA THR A 29 -7.88 2.24 2.20
C THR A 29 -6.40 2.16 1.83
N LEU A 30 -5.93 0.95 1.55
CA LEU A 30 -4.55 0.68 1.12
C LEU A 30 -4.55 -0.12 -0.18
N ASP A 31 -3.89 0.40 -1.20
CA ASP A 31 -3.67 -0.32 -2.45
C ASP A 31 -2.23 -0.81 -2.55
N VAL A 32 -2.05 -2.09 -2.77
CA VAL A 32 -0.76 -2.69 -3.14
C VAL A 32 -0.70 -2.89 -4.65
N VAL A 33 0.18 -2.13 -5.30
CA VAL A 33 0.44 -2.20 -6.73
C VAL A 33 1.58 -3.18 -6.98
N ARG A 34 1.23 -4.39 -7.43
CA ARG A 34 2.21 -5.41 -7.79
C ARG A 34 2.78 -5.18 -9.20
N THR A 35 4.08 -5.31 -9.34
CA THR A 35 4.75 -5.20 -10.64
C THR A 35 4.28 -6.31 -11.57
N GLY A 36 3.79 -5.92 -12.75
CA GLY A 36 3.25 -6.84 -13.76
C GLY A 36 1.80 -7.26 -13.53
N ALA A 37 1.15 -6.82 -12.46
CA ALA A 37 -0.30 -7.00 -12.29
C ALA A 37 -1.06 -5.82 -12.90
N ARG A 38 -2.17 -6.10 -13.59
CA ARG A 38 -3.05 -5.05 -14.15
C ARG A 38 -3.90 -4.37 -13.09
N GLN A 39 -4.11 -5.01 -11.94
CA GLN A 39 -4.95 -4.53 -10.85
C GLN A 39 -4.16 -4.50 -9.56
N ALA A 40 -4.35 -3.44 -8.78
CA ALA A 40 -3.87 -3.37 -7.41
C ALA A 40 -4.67 -4.33 -6.52
N PHE A 41 -4.06 -4.73 -5.41
CA PHE A 41 -4.76 -5.41 -4.34
C PHE A 41 -5.18 -4.38 -3.29
N THR A 42 -6.48 -4.24 -3.07
CA THR A 42 -7.03 -3.24 -2.16
C THR A 42 -7.39 -3.87 -0.83
N TYR A 43 -6.93 -3.26 0.25
CA TYR A 43 -7.39 -3.50 1.62
C TYR A 43 -8.35 -2.36 2.01
N ALA A 44 -9.53 -2.73 2.47
CA ALA A 44 -10.49 -1.80 3.02
C ALA A 44 -10.04 -1.24 4.37
N VAL A 45 -10.74 -0.21 4.83
CA VAL A 45 -10.53 0.35 6.17
C VAL A 45 -10.74 -0.74 7.22
N GLY A 46 -9.75 -0.95 8.07
CA GLY A 46 -9.79 -1.98 9.11
C GLY A 46 -9.41 -3.39 8.64
N GLU A 47 -9.10 -3.61 7.36
CA GLU A 47 -8.50 -4.86 6.89
C GLU A 47 -6.97 -4.88 7.06
N TRP A 48 -6.36 -3.73 7.34
CA TRP A 48 -4.93 -3.58 7.57
C TRP A 48 -4.67 -2.60 8.72
N THR A 49 -3.47 -2.66 9.29
CA THR A 49 -3.04 -1.82 10.42
C THR A 49 -1.73 -1.10 10.17
N ASP A 50 -0.77 -1.77 9.53
CA ASP A 50 0.49 -1.18 9.15
C ASP A 50 0.96 -1.72 7.80
N VAL A 51 1.85 -0.98 7.14
CA VAL A 51 2.49 -1.41 5.91
C VAL A 51 3.91 -0.86 5.84
N ASP A 52 4.84 -1.76 5.49
CA ASP A 52 6.24 -1.44 5.23
C ASP A 52 6.56 -1.69 3.75
N GLY A 53 7.41 -0.85 3.16
CA GLY A 53 7.86 -0.99 1.78
C GLY A 53 7.89 0.31 0.99
N ASP A 54 7.87 0.18 -0.34
CA ASP A 54 7.93 1.34 -1.25
C ASP A 54 6.56 2.03 -1.35
N GLU A 55 6.40 3.15 -0.65
CA GLU A 55 5.23 4.01 -0.82
C GLU A 55 5.30 4.75 -2.16
N LYS A 56 4.32 4.52 -3.03
CA LYS A 56 4.02 5.43 -4.14
C LYS A 56 3.41 6.69 -3.54
N ARG A 57 4.26 7.60 -3.08
CA ARG A 57 3.85 8.96 -2.76
C ARG A 57 3.27 9.58 -4.02
N TRP A 58 1.94 9.65 -4.11
CA TRP A 58 1.33 10.72 -4.88
C TRP A 58 1.88 11.99 -4.27
N LYS A 59 2.65 12.75 -5.05
CA LYS A 59 3.03 14.10 -4.67
C LYS A 59 1.69 14.80 -4.42
N LYS A 60 1.28 14.92 -3.15
CA LYS A 60 0.35 15.96 -2.73
C LYS A 60 1.03 17.24 -3.15
N SER A 61 0.63 17.70 -4.33
CA SER A 61 0.93 18.98 -4.89
C SER A 61 0.66 19.97 -3.78
N ARG A 62 1.74 20.43 -3.12
CA ARG A 62 1.72 21.56 -2.20
C ARG A 62 1.48 22.83 -3.02
N PHE A 63 0.35 22.89 -3.73
CA PHE A 63 -0.11 24.13 -4.32
C PHE A 63 -0.97 24.85 -3.29
N TRP A 64 -0.21 25.62 -2.51
CA TRP A 64 -0.64 26.72 -1.69
C TRP A 64 -1.12 27.85 -2.60
N ARG A 65 -2.42 28.14 -2.64
CA ARG A 65 -3.01 29.48 -2.69
C ARG A 65 -4.53 29.43 -2.65
#